data_AF-A0A6A0BF38-F1
#
_entry.id   AF-A0A6A0BF38-F1
#
_cell.length_a   1.000
_cell.length_b   1.000
_cell.length_c   1.000
_cell.angle_alpha   90.00
_cell.angle_beta   90.00
_cell.angle_gamma   90.00
#
_symmetry.space_group_name_H-M   'P 1'
#
loop_
_entity.id
_entity.type
_entity.pdbx_description
1 polymer ?
#
loop_
_entity_poly.entity_id
_entity_poly.type
_entity_poly.pdbx_seq_one_letter_code
_entity_poly.pdbx_strand_id
1 'polypeptide(L)'
;MKRVTSQINAFTLLETLLTLSISCFLILLFSVTFQKTVHVVRGEIFVLQFENILKNQQAQAVTKAEMRSLSSSNGIVMVDGADLHVPKETQFSDFSIAFKENGNLQSIRSAKIVIFLPYEGKEVTYQLQLGSGQYRKTTN
;
A
#
# COMPACT_ATOMS: atom_id res chain seq x y z
N MET A 1 45.96 22.93 40.46
CA MET A 1 45.18 21.99 39.65
C MET A 1 45.98 21.64 38.40
N LYS A 2 46.54 20.43 38.32
CA LYS A 2 47.25 19.95 37.13
C LYS A 2 46.23 19.72 36.01
N ARG A 3 46.29 20.51 34.94
CA ARG A 3 45.58 20.19 33.71
C ARG A 3 46.27 19.00 33.08
N VAL A 4 45.64 17.83 33.19
CA VAL A 4 46.04 16.62 32.45
C VAL A 4 45.71 16.89 30.99
N THR A 5 46.68 17.40 30.24
CA THR A 5 46.60 17.47 28.78
C THR A 5 46.77 16.07 28.25
N SER A 6 45.65 15.36 28.09
CA SER A 6 45.64 14.09 27.37
C SER A 6 46.14 14.36 25.95
N GLN A 7 47.37 13.97 25.64
CA GLN A 7 47.90 13.97 24.28
C GLN A 7 47.14 12.90 23.51
N ILE A 8 45.95 13.25 23.03
CA ILE A 8 45.22 12.40 22.10
C ILE A 8 45.99 12.51 20.79
N ASN A 9 46.73 11.46 20.45
CA ASN A 9 47.45 11.39 19.19
C ASN A 9 46.44 11.65 18.06
N ALA A 10 46.72 12.61 17.18
CA ALA A 10 45.84 12.95 16.06
C ALA A 10 45.51 11.71 15.20
N PHE A 11 46.41 10.71 15.20
CA PHE A 11 46.23 9.41 14.57
C PHE A 11 45.04 8.62 15.15
N THR A 12 44.80 8.67 16.46
CA THR A 12 43.70 7.96 17.14
C THR A 12 42.35 8.67 16.95
N LEU A 13 42.36 10.01 16.85
CA LEU A 13 41.15 10.78 16.51
C LEU A 13 40.70 10.52 15.08
N LEU A 14 41.64 10.47 14.12
CA LEU A 14 41.35 10.15 12.72
C LEU A 14 40.76 8.74 12.58
N GLU A 15 41.36 7.76 13.27
CA GLU A 15 40.89 6.36 13.28
C GLU A 15 39.46 6.24 13.86
N THR A 16 39.18 6.95 14.95
CA THR A 16 37.84 6.98 15.55
C THR A 16 36.82 7.66 14.63
N LEU A 17 37.22 8.75 13.95
CA LEU A 17 36.36 9.43 12.98
C LEU A 17 36.07 8.54 11.77
N LEU A 18 37.08 7.80 11.29
CA LEU A 18 36.95 6.90 10.15
C LEU A 18 36.03 5.71 10.47
N THR A 19 36.20 5.09 11.64
CA THR A 19 35.32 4.00 12.10
C THR A 19 33.88 4.48 12.33
N LEU A 20 33.70 5.68 12.90
CA LEU A 20 32.38 6.31 13.02
C LEU A 20 31.77 6.61 11.63
N SER A 21 32.55 7.14 10.70
CA SER A 21 32.09 7.44 9.35
C SER A 21 31.64 6.17 8.61
N ILE A 22 32.41 5.09 8.71
CA ILE A 22 32.07 3.81 8.06
C ILE A 22 30.82 3.22 8.69
N SER A 23 30.73 3.18 10.02
CA SER A 23 29.55 2.65 10.72
C SER A 23 28.28 3.46 10.42
N CYS A 24 28.34 4.79 10.46
CA CYS A 24 27.23 5.65 10.05
C CYS A 24 26.83 5.40 8.59
N PHE A 25 27.80 5.29 7.68
CA PHE A 25 27.52 5.02 6.27
C PHE A 25 26.78 3.69 6.08
N LEU A 26 27.23 2.62 6.75
CA LEU A 26 26.55 1.31 6.71
C LEU A 26 25.12 1.40 7.27
N ILE A 27 24.92 2.09 8.38
CA ILE A 27 23.59 2.28 8.99
C ILE A 27 22.67 3.04 8.04
N LEU A 28 23.17 4.08 7.36
CA LEU A 28 22.38 4.85 6.40
C LEU A 28 21.99 4.01 5.17
N LEU A 29 22.93 3.25 4.59
CA LEU A 29 22.64 2.35 3.47
C LEU A 29 21.57 1.32 3.83
N PHE A 30 21.70 0.72 5.02
CA PHE A 30 20.71 -0.23 5.52
C PHE A 30 19.35 0.44 5.74
N SER A 31 19.33 1.61 6.37
CA SER A 31 18.10 2.36 6.65
C SER A 31 17.32 2.67 5.37
N VAL A 32 18.00 3.18 4.34
CA VAL A 32 17.37 3.49 3.04
C VAL A 32 16.77 2.24 2.40
N THR A 33 17.50 1.12 2.44
CA THR A 33 17.03 -0.14 1.87
C THR A 33 15.82 -0.68 2.64
N PHE A 34 15.89 -0.66 3.97
CA PHE A 34 14.83 -1.12 4.85
C PHE A 34 13.53 -0.32 4.65
N GLN A 35 13.61 1.01 4.59
CA GLN A 35 12.43 1.86 4.36
C GLN A 35 11.75 1.52 3.02
N LYS A 36 12.54 1.34 1.95
CA LYS A 36 12.01 0.91 0.64
C LYS A 36 11.28 -0.43 0.75
N THR A 37 11.87 -1.43 1.39
CA THR A 37 11.24 -2.74 1.57
C THR A 37 9.93 -2.65 2.36
N VAL A 38 9.90 -1.85 3.43
CA VAL A 38 8.68 -1.66 4.23
C VAL A 38 7.56 -1.03 3.39
N HIS A 39 7.86 -0.03 2.56
CA HIS A 39 6.87 0.58 1.67
C HIS A 39 6.33 -0.41 0.63
N VAL A 40 7.20 -1.24 0.06
CA VAL A 40 6.81 -2.31 -0.86
C VAL A 40 5.83 -3.30 -0.21
N VAL A 41 6.20 -3.84 0.96
CA VAL A 41 5.36 -4.82 1.68
C VAL A 41 4.02 -4.23 2.10
N ARG A 42 3.98 -2.96 2.54
CA ARG A 42 2.72 -2.27 2.88
C ARG A 42 1.77 -2.18 1.68
N GLY A 43 2.31 -1.88 0.49
CA GLY A 43 1.52 -1.87 -0.74
C GLY A 43 0.91 -3.23 -1.05
N GLU A 44 1.71 -4.29 -1.02
CA GLU A 44 1.23 -5.66 -1.30
C GLU A 44 0.19 -6.14 -0.27
N ILE A 45 0.41 -5.89 1.03
CA ILE A 45 -0.55 -6.24 2.09
C ILE A 45 -1.87 -5.51 1.86
N PHE A 46 -1.83 -4.23 1.50
CA PHE A 46 -3.04 -3.47 1.27
C PHE A 46 -3.82 -3.97 0.04
N VAL A 47 -3.13 -4.40 -1.02
CA VAL A 47 -3.78 -5.06 -2.17
C VAL A 47 -4.55 -6.31 -1.73
N LEU A 48 -3.96 -7.14 -0.85
CA LEU A 48 -4.66 -8.29 -0.28
C LEU A 48 -5.85 -7.89 0.60
N GLN A 49 -5.69 -6.84 1.42
CA GLN A 49 -6.78 -6.30 2.23
C GLN A 49 -7.93 -5.81 1.35
N PHE A 50 -7.62 -5.14 0.24
CA PHE A 50 -8.61 -4.67 -0.72
C PHE A 50 -9.38 -5.82 -1.37
N GLU A 51 -8.71 -6.91 -1.76
CA GLU A 51 -9.38 -8.12 -2.26
C GLU A 51 -10.35 -8.71 -1.24
N ASN A 52 -9.94 -8.73 0.04
CA ASN A 52 -10.80 -9.20 1.10
C ASN A 52 -12.01 -8.27 1.32
N ILE A 53 -11.82 -6.95 1.26
CA ILE A 53 -12.91 -5.97 1.33
C ILE A 53 -13.90 -6.21 0.20
N LEU A 54 -13.42 -6.40 -1.04
CA LEU A 54 -14.28 -6.63 -2.20
C LEU A 54 -15.14 -7.89 -2.04
N LYS A 55 -14.54 -9.01 -1.62
CA LYS A 55 -15.26 -10.26 -1.33
C LYS A 55 -16.23 -10.11 -0.17
N ASN A 56 -15.83 -9.40 0.89
CA ASN A 56 -16.66 -9.18 2.06
C ASN A 56 -17.89 -8.31 1.72
N GLN A 57 -17.73 -7.26 0.91
CA GLN A 57 -18.86 -6.44 0.45
C GLN A 57 -19.86 -7.26 -0.37
N GLN A 58 -19.37 -8.12 -1.28
CA GLN A 58 -20.22 -9.02 -2.04
C GLN A 58 -20.97 -10.01 -1.12
N ALA A 59 -20.27 -10.64 -0.17
CA ALA A 59 -20.87 -11.58 0.76
C ALA A 59 -21.91 -10.92 1.69
N GLN A 60 -21.62 -9.70 2.15
CA GLN A 60 -22.55 -8.92 2.96
C GLN A 60 -23.77 -8.46 2.17
N ALA A 61 -23.62 -8.12 0.89
CA ALA A 61 -24.76 -7.79 0.04
C ALA A 61 -25.76 -8.96 -0.04
N VAL A 62 -25.25 -10.20 -0.16
CA VAL A 62 -26.07 -11.43 -0.14
C VAL A 62 -26.66 -11.72 1.23
N THR A 63 -25.86 -11.62 2.30
CA THR A 63 -26.27 -12.05 3.64
C THR A 63 -27.26 -11.07 4.28
N LYS A 64 -27.08 -9.77 4.02
CA LYS A 64 -27.97 -8.72 4.53
C LYS A 64 -29.11 -8.39 3.58
N ALA A 65 -29.10 -8.95 2.36
CA ALA A 65 -30.03 -8.59 1.28
C ALA A 65 -30.11 -7.08 1.06
N GLU A 66 -28.94 -6.42 1.06
CA GLU A 66 -28.80 -4.96 0.89
C GLU A 66 -27.84 -4.65 -0.24
N MET A 67 -28.10 -3.57 -0.96
CA MET A 67 -27.15 -3.05 -1.94
C MET A 67 -25.90 -2.54 -1.22
N ARG A 68 -24.71 -2.85 -1.77
CA ARG A 68 -23.42 -2.35 -1.28
C ARG A 68 -22.65 -1.70 -2.41
N SER A 69 -22.13 -0.49 -2.19
CA SER A 69 -21.32 0.22 -3.19
C SER A 69 -19.86 0.29 -2.81
N LEU A 70 -18.98 0.24 -3.80
CA LEU A 70 -17.55 0.50 -3.66
C LEU A 70 -17.14 1.46 -4.78
N SER A 71 -16.58 2.61 -4.42
CA SER A 71 -16.14 3.60 -5.40
C SER A 71 -14.79 4.18 -5.03
N SER A 72 -14.09 4.71 -6.01
CA SER A 72 -12.91 5.56 -5.81
C SER A 72 -13.11 6.84 -6.60
N SER A 73 -12.90 7.97 -5.95
CA SER A 73 -12.90 9.29 -6.59
C SER A 73 -11.77 10.14 -6.02
N ASN A 74 -10.93 10.73 -6.89
CA ASN A 74 -9.80 11.58 -6.49
C ASN A 74 -8.82 10.87 -5.54
N GLY A 75 -8.67 9.55 -5.67
CA GLY A 75 -7.80 8.73 -4.81
C GLY A 75 -8.39 8.37 -3.44
N ILE A 76 -9.63 8.78 -3.14
CA ILE A 76 -10.36 8.35 -1.94
C ILE A 76 -11.23 7.16 -2.31
N VAL A 77 -10.99 6.02 -1.67
CA VAL A 77 -11.84 4.83 -1.80
C VAL A 77 -12.97 4.93 -0.77
N MET A 78 -14.21 4.83 -1.22
CA MET A 78 -15.41 4.82 -0.41
C MET A 78 -16.03 3.42 -0.44
N VAL A 79 -16.31 2.88 0.75
CA VAL A 79 -17.01 1.62 0.98
C VAL A 79 -18.36 1.96 1.57
N ASP A 80 -19.42 1.75 0.81
CA ASP A 80 -20.80 2.00 1.24
C ASP A 80 -21.03 3.42 1.80
N GLY A 81 -20.37 4.41 1.17
CA GLY A 81 -20.41 5.82 1.59
C GLY A 81 -19.45 6.19 2.74
N ALA A 82 -18.69 5.24 3.29
CA ALA A 82 -17.66 5.50 4.29
C ALA A 82 -16.25 5.52 3.67
N ASP A 83 -15.41 6.47 4.10
CA ASP A 83 -14.04 6.59 3.62
C ASP A 83 -13.18 5.40 4.11
N LEU A 84 -12.55 4.71 3.17
CA LEU A 84 -11.55 3.69 3.44
C LEU A 84 -10.17 4.36 3.54
N HIS A 85 -9.46 4.08 4.63
CA HIS A 85 -8.08 4.52 4.77
C HIS A 85 -7.20 3.80 3.74
N VAL A 86 -6.75 4.53 2.72
CA VAL A 86 -5.80 4.06 1.72
C VAL A 86 -4.38 4.50 2.09
N PRO A 87 -3.40 3.58 2.17
CA PRO A 87 -2.01 3.92 2.43
C PRO A 87 -1.41 4.71 1.27
N LYS A 88 -0.43 5.58 1.54
CA LYS A 88 0.24 6.40 0.51
C LYS A 88 1.04 5.57 -0.50
N GLU A 89 1.31 4.32 -0.13
CA GLU A 89 1.98 3.31 -0.92
C GLU A 89 1.12 2.75 -2.06
N THR A 90 -0.17 3.09 -2.13
CA THR A 90 -1.08 2.68 -3.21
C THR A 90 -1.86 3.85 -3.79
N GLN A 91 -2.12 3.81 -5.10
CA GLN A 91 -2.93 4.79 -5.81
C GLN A 91 -4.04 4.10 -6.57
N PHE A 92 -5.26 4.61 -6.46
CA PHE A 92 -6.43 4.08 -7.17
C PHE A 92 -6.83 4.98 -8.32
N SER A 93 -7.19 4.35 -9.44
CA SER A 93 -7.98 5.02 -10.48
C SER A 93 -9.42 5.22 -10.03
N ASP A 94 -10.15 6.13 -10.67
CA ASP A 94 -11.56 6.33 -10.40
C ASP A 94 -12.39 5.12 -10.87
N PHE A 95 -13.24 4.60 -9.98
CA PHE A 95 -14.14 3.49 -10.29
C PHE A 95 -15.43 3.57 -9.48
N SER A 96 -16.50 2.92 -9.94
CA SER A 96 -17.77 2.86 -9.21
C SER A 96 -18.45 1.52 -9.45
N ILE A 97 -18.57 0.72 -8.39
CA ILE A 97 -19.15 -0.61 -8.40
C ILE A 97 -20.29 -0.67 -7.39
N ALA A 98 -21.36 -1.36 -7.74
CA ALA A 98 -22.48 -1.63 -6.83
C ALA A 98 -22.86 -3.11 -6.93
N PHE A 99 -22.97 -3.77 -5.79
CA PHE A 99 -23.45 -5.13 -5.63
C PHE A 99 -24.93 -5.09 -5.24
N LYS A 100 -25.77 -5.85 -5.95
CA LYS A 100 -27.17 -6.06 -5.60
C LYS A 100 -27.29 -6.99 -4.39
N GLU A 101 -28.49 -7.04 -3.83
CA GLU A 101 -28.91 -7.92 -2.74
C GLU A 101 -28.69 -9.42 -3.03
N ASN A 102 -28.63 -9.80 -4.31
CA ASN A 102 -28.31 -11.17 -4.72
C ASN A 102 -26.81 -11.41 -4.98
N GLY A 103 -25.95 -10.44 -4.64
CA GLY A 103 -24.50 -10.50 -4.85
C GLY A 103 -24.05 -10.18 -6.28
N ASN A 104 -24.98 -9.93 -7.21
CA ASN A 104 -24.64 -9.63 -8.59
C ASN A 104 -24.23 -8.18 -8.78
N LEU A 105 -23.28 -7.91 -9.67
CA LEU A 105 -22.90 -6.54 -10.02
C LEU A 105 -24.04 -5.82 -10.76
N GLN A 106 -24.41 -4.60 -10.33
CA GLN A 106 -25.46 -3.78 -10.94
C GLN A 106 -24.94 -2.73 -11.93
N SER A 107 -23.80 -2.09 -11.67
CA SER A 107 -23.35 -0.90 -12.42
C SER A 107 -22.00 -1.10 -13.12
N ILE A 108 -21.91 -0.54 -14.34
CA ILE A 108 -20.88 -0.76 -15.37
C ILE A 108 -19.99 0.49 -15.54
N ARG A 109 -20.12 1.52 -14.70
CA ARG A 109 -19.19 2.67 -14.74
C ARG A 109 -17.82 2.23 -14.17
N SER A 110 -17.04 1.60 -15.05
CA SER A 110 -15.68 1.11 -14.82
C SER A 110 -15.61 -0.17 -13.99
N ALA A 111 -16.04 -1.31 -14.55
CA ALA A 111 -15.77 -2.66 -14.01
C ALA A 111 -14.26 -3.05 -14.07
N LYS A 112 -13.37 -2.06 -14.12
CA LYS A 112 -11.92 -2.18 -14.08
C LYS A 112 -11.43 -1.33 -12.92
N ILE A 113 -10.90 -1.96 -11.89
CA ILE A 113 -10.20 -1.30 -10.78
C ILE A 113 -8.72 -1.37 -11.10
N VAL A 114 -8.02 -0.24 -11.06
CA VAL A 114 -6.58 -0.19 -11.28
C VAL A 114 -5.92 0.36 -10.02
N ILE A 115 -5.01 -0.42 -9.45
CA ILE A 115 -4.21 -0.08 -8.28
C ILE A 115 -2.75 0.04 -8.73
N PHE A 116 -2.18 1.23 -8.60
CA PHE A 116 -0.78 1.48 -8.89
C PHE A 116 0.05 1.42 -7.60
N LEU A 117 1.15 0.66 -7.64
CA LEU A 117 2.10 0.48 -6.55
C LEU A 117 3.40 1.22 -6.88
N PRO A 118 3.52 2.54 -6.57
CA PRO A 118 4.65 3.37 -6.99
C PRO A 118 6.02 2.88 -6.50
N TYR A 119 6.08 2.23 -5.34
CA TYR A 119 7.33 1.72 -4.77
C TYR A 119 7.83 0.43 -5.46
N GLU A 120 6.94 -0.30 -6.14
CA GLU A 120 7.27 -1.51 -6.88
C GLU A 120 7.30 -1.29 -8.39
N GLY A 121 6.70 -0.20 -8.88
CA GLY A 121 6.48 0.03 -10.30
C GLY A 121 5.48 -0.95 -10.93
N LYS A 122 4.62 -1.57 -10.10
CA LYS A 122 3.63 -2.57 -10.53
C LYS A 122 2.24 -1.95 -10.66
N GLU A 123 1.47 -2.45 -11.62
CA GLU A 123 0.05 -2.14 -11.77
C GLU A 123 -0.79 -3.41 -11.56
N VAL A 124 -1.69 -3.36 -10.58
CA VAL A 124 -2.65 -4.43 -10.32
C VAL A 124 -4.01 -4.01 -10.86
N THR A 125 -4.47 -4.70 -11.90
CA THR A 125 -5.79 -4.51 -12.49
C THR A 125 -6.74 -5.62 -12.04
N TYR A 126 -7.93 -5.23 -11.59
CA TYR A 126 -9.06 -6.12 -11.35
C TYR A 126 -10.16 -5.84 -12.36
N GLN A 127 -10.46 -6.82 -13.21
CA GLN A 127 -11.60 -6.76 -14.13
C GLN A 127 -12.74 -7.60 -13.57
N LEU A 128 -13.86 -6.96 -13.23
CA LEU A 128 -15.04 -7.64 -12.69
C LEU A 128 -15.98 -8.07 -13.82
N GLN A 129 -16.47 -9.31 -13.72
CA GLN A 129 -17.47 -9.87 -14.61
C GLN A 129 -18.87 -9.46 -14.16
N LEU A 130 -19.67 -9.01 -15.13
CA LEU A 130 -21.06 -8.66 -14.90
C LEU A 130 -21.88 -9.91 -14.54
N GLY A 131 -22.85 -9.76 -13.65
CA GLY A 131 -23.62 -10.90 -13.14
C GLY A 131 -22.91 -11.54 -11.95
N SER A 132 -21.99 -12.49 -12.19
CA SER A 132 -21.38 -13.32 -11.12
C SER A 132 -20.54 -12.53 -10.10
N GLY A 133 -20.08 -11.33 -10.47
CA GLY A 133 -19.19 -10.52 -9.64
C GLY A 133 -17.78 -11.09 -9.48
N GLN A 134 -17.44 -12.16 -10.22
CA GLN A 134 -16.09 -12.70 -10.23
C GLN A 134 -15.12 -11.70 -10.84
N TYR A 135 -13.89 -11.67 -10.33
CA TYR A 135 -12.85 -10.79 -10.84
C TYR A 135 -11.70 -11.58 -11.46
N ARG A 136 -11.13 -11.03 -12.52
CA ARG A 136 -9.83 -11.44 -13.07
C ARG A 136 -8.77 -10.45 -12.60
N LYS A 137 -7.77 -10.96 -11.89
CA LYS A 137 -6.59 -10.19 -11.49
C LYS A 137 -5.54 -10.26 -12.59
N THR A 138 -4.94 -9.13 -12.94
CA THR A 138 -3.79 -9.03 -13.82
C THR A 138 -2.77 -8.11 -13.17
N THR A 139 -1.53 -8.58 -13.06
CA THR A 139 -0.41 -7.81 -12.52
C THR A 139 0.55 -7.55 -13.66
N ASN A 140 0.82 -6.28 -13.95
CA ASN A 140 1.79 -5.83 -14.94
C ASN A 140 2.97 -5.15 -14.24
#